data_AF-A0A2J6H2C0-F1
#
_entry.id   AF-A0A2J6H2C0-F1
#
_cell.length_a   1.000
_cell.length_b   1.000
_cell.length_c   1.000
_cell.angle_alpha   90.00
_cell.angle_beta   90.00
_cell.angle_gamma   90.00
#
_symmetry.space_group_name_H-M   'P 1'
#
loop_
_entity.id
_entity.type
_entity.pdbx_description
1 polymer ?
#
loop_
_entity_poly.entity_id
_entity_poly.type
_entity_poly.pdbx_seq_one_letter_code
_entity_poly.pdbx_strand_id
1 'polypeptide(L)'
;MEQETLFTSSKWDILKVLSKGPKSPLELAKETRTSIANISQQLRLLELGGLVNKNRISNRDKDQPRLVYSLGGHRSFIINLSQGFVEKELVELKPYQQFSMRSWFTKDETRKYFVEKYYWKELDDNIDQINAIALRNEYSTLRLFIICEKTVRTKIKKATLSKDEVSVVVEPEFYTEEELSKIPRQDLEILYDPKNILNTKGGGY
;
A
#
# COMPACT_ATOMS: atom_id res chain seq x y z
N MET A 1 -5.55 -2.52 26.25
CA MET A 1 -6.36 -1.53 25.52
C MET A 1 -6.90 -2.25 24.29
N GLU A 2 -8.22 -2.30 24.12
CA GLU A 2 -8.79 -2.89 22.90
C GLU A 2 -8.36 -2.05 21.70
N GLN A 3 -7.56 -2.63 20.80
CA GLN A 3 -6.96 -1.92 19.66
C GLN A 3 -8.01 -1.32 18.71
N GLU A 4 -9.28 -1.73 18.78
CA GLU A 4 -10.41 -1.11 18.07
C GLU A 4 -10.57 0.37 18.38
N THR A 5 -10.29 0.77 19.62
CA THR A 5 -10.35 2.17 20.05
C THR A 5 -9.33 3.05 19.31
N LEU A 6 -8.34 2.45 18.63
CA LEU A 6 -7.36 3.14 17.79
C LEU A 6 -7.84 3.42 16.36
N PHE A 7 -9.00 2.88 15.95
CA PHE A 7 -9.57 3.05 14.61
C PHE A 7 -10.80 3.97 14.57
N THR A 8 -10.89 4.94 15.50
CA THR A 8 -11.91 6.01 15.41
C THR A 8 -11.71 6.86 14.16
N SER A 9 -12.76 7.52 13.67
CA SER A 9 -12.73 8.38 12.46
C SER A 9 -11.53 9.34 12.46
N SER A 10 -11.29 10.04 13.56
CA SER A 10 -10.19 11.00 13.69
C SER A 10 -8.80 10.38 13.55
N LYS A 11 -8.57 9.22 14.18
CA LYS A 11 -7.29 8.50 14.11
C LYS A 11 -7.10 7.90 12.71
N TRP A 12 -8.18 7.42 12.12
CA TRP A 12 -8.17 6.92 10.75
C TRP A 12 -7.80 8.00 9.73
N ASP A 13 -8.29 9.22 9.92
CA ASP A 13 -7.93 10.35 9.06
C ASP A 13 -6.45 10.73 9.19
N ILE A 14 -5.88 10.67 10.40
CA ILE A 14 -4.42 10.83 10.60
C ILE A 14 -3.65 9.74 9.84
N LEU A 15 -4.05 8.47 9.97
CA LEU A 15 -3.40 7.34 9.30
C LEU A 15 -3.47 7.48 7.77
N LYS A 16 -4.59 7.96 7.21
CA LYS A 16 -4.74 8.26 5.78
C LYS A 16 -3.82 9.39 5.30
N VAL A 17 -3.53 10.37 6.15
CA VAL A 17 -2.58 11.44 5.78
C VAL A 17 -1.15 10.90 5.85
N LEU A 18 -0.81 10.14 6.90
CA LEU A 18 0.50 9.54 7.08
C LEU A 18 0.84 8.45 6.04
N SER A 19 -0.15 7.80 5.44
CA SER A 19 0.08 6.85 4.34
C SER A 19 0.67 7.51 3.10
N LYS A 20 0.57 8.83 2.96
CA LYS A 20 1.15 9.60 1.86
C LYS A 20 2.61 10.00 2.14
N GLY A 21 3.10 9.80 3.36
CA GLY A 21 4.47 10.09 3.77
C GLY A 21 4.55 10.69 5.18
N PRO A 22 5.78 10.87 5.71
CA PRO A 22 5.99 11.43 7.04
C PRO A 22 5.49 12.88 7.16
N LYS A 23 4.85 13.21 8.29
CA LYS A 23 4.27 14.54 8.55
C LYS A 23 4.50 15.01 9.97
N SER A 24 4.65 16.31 10.16
CA SER A 24 4.68 16.94 11.47
C SER A 24 3.27 17.11 12.06
N PRO A 25 3.13 17.30 13.38
CA PRO A 25 1.82 17.57 14.01
C PRO A 25 1.09 18.79 13.43
N LEU A 26 1.84 19.82 13.02
CA LEU A 26 1.29 21.02 12.43
C LEU A 26 0.67 20.74 11.05
N GLU A 27 1.37 19.97 10.21
CA GLU A 27 0.87 19.57 8.89
C GLU A 27 -0.36 18.67 9.01
N LEU A 28 -0.33 17.70 9.93
CA LEU A 28 -1.47 16.84 10.22
C LEU A 28 -2.68 17.65 10.66
N ALA A 29 -2.50 18.59 11.61
CA ALA A 29 -3.58 19.46 12.09
C ALA A 29 -4.23 20.26 10.96
N LYS A 30 -3.40 20.77 10.04
CA LYS A 30 -3.86 21.50 8.85
C LYS A 30 -4.64 20.61 7.88
N GLU A 31 -4.11 19.42 7.56
CA GLU A 31 -4.74 18.50 6.60
C GLU A 31 -6.04 17.86 7.14
N THR A 32 -6.10 17.53 8.43
CA THR A 32 -7.28 16.95 9.08
C THR A 32 -8.22 17.99 9.67
N ARG A 33 -7.93 19.29 9.51
CA ARG A 33 -8.73 20.43 10.00
C ARG A 33 -9.08 20.33 11.49
N THR A 34 -8.07 20.06 12.32
CA THR A 34 -8.23 19.97 13.78
C THR A 34 -7.10 20.68 14.52
N SER A 35 -7.17 20.75 15.85
CA SER A 35 -6.13 21.43 16.64
C SER A 35 -4.87 20.57 16.80
N ILE A 36 -3.71 21.22 16.93
CA ILE A 36 -2.44 20.55 17.20
C ILE A 36 -2.48 19.77 18.51
N ALA A 37 -3.21 20.27 19.51
CA ALA A 37 -3.40 19.58 20.79
C ALA A 37 -4.13 18.24 20.60
N ASN A 38 -5.21 18.21 19.82
CA ASN A 38 -5.94 16.99 19.49
C ASN A 38 -5.07 16.01 18.69
N ILE A 39 -4.34 16.50 17.67
CA ILE A 39 -3.37 15.68 16.93
C ILE A 39 -2.33 15.07 17.86
N SER A 40 -1.76 15.85 18.78
CA SER A 40 -0.70 15.38 19.68
C SER A 40 -1.21 14.29 20.63
N GLN A 41 -2.45 14.41 21.12
CA GLN A 41 -3.09 13.38 21.93
C GLN A 41 -3.32 12.10 21.12
N GLN A 42 -3.84 12.21 19.90
CA GLN A 42 -4.11 11.05 19.04
C GLN A 42 -2.83 10.35 18.59
N LEU A 43 -1.79 11.10 18.22
CA LEU A 43 -0.49 10.54 17.85
C LEU A 43 0.14 9.75 19.00
N ARG A 44 0.03 10.23 20.24
CA ARG A 44 0.52 9.49 21.41
C ARG A 44 -0.19 8.13 21.57
N LEU A 45 -1.49 8.08 21.35
CA LEU A 45 -2.25 6.82 21.40
C LEU A 45 -1.86 5.87 20.25
N LEU A 46 -1.71 6.40 19.04
CA LEU A 46 -1.29 5.63 17.87
C LEU A 46 0.15 5.10 18.01
N GLU A 47 1.05 5.88 18.60
CA GLU A 47 2.43 5.50 18.92
C GLU A 47 2.47 4.38 19.97
N LEU A 48 1.67 4.49 21.04
CA LEU A 48 1.54 3.42 22.05
C LEU A 48 1.00 2.12 21.45
N GLY A 49 0.14 2.20 20.42
CA GLY A 49 -0.34 1.05 19.65
C GLY A 49 0.62 0.55 18.57
N GLY A 50 1.77 1.23 18.39
CA GLY A 50 2.75 0.92 17.34
C GLY A 50 2.25 1.14 15.91
N LEU A 51 1.15 1.88 15.72
CA LEU A 51 0.60 2.18 14.38
C LEU A 51 1.34 3.35 13.72
N VAL A 52 2.07 4.13 14.51
CA VAL A 52 2.83 5.31 14.05
C VAL A 52 4.19 5.32 14.75
N ASN A 53 5.23 5.67 14.00
CA ASN A 53 6.58 5.92 14.50
C ASN A 53 6.82 7.42 14.63
N LYS A 54 7.57 7.81 15.66
CA LYS A 54 8.01 9.18 15.92
C LYS A 54 9.50 9.31 15.64
N ASN A 55 9.86 10.18 14.71
CA ASN A 55 11.24 10.43 14.33
C ASN A 55 11.62 11.89 14.62
N ARG A 56 12.82 12.07 15.18
CA ARG A 56 13.41 13.40 15.37
C ARG A 56 14.38 13.67 14.23
N ILE A 57 14.15 14.74 13.49
CA ILE A 57 15.04 15.15 12.40
C ILE A 57 16.10 16.08 12.98
N SER A 58 17.37 15.70 12.86
CA SER A 58 18.53 16.58 13.09
C SER A 58 18.75 17.50 11.88
N ASN A 59 19.23 18.73 12.11
CA ASN A 59 19.50 19.73 11.06
C ASN A 59 18.26 20.26 10.31
N ARG A 60 17.32 20.83 11.05
CA ARG A 60 16.22 21.64 10.50
C ARG A 60 16.41 23.12 10.88
N ASP A 61 16.02 24.01 9.99
CA ASP A 61 16.01 25.46 10.23
C ASP A 61 15.21 25.80 11.50
N LYS A 62 15.51 26.96 12.08
CA LYS A 62 15.06 27.37 13.43
C LYS A 62 13.53 27.32 13.62
N ASP A 63 12.76 27.35 12.52
CA ASP A 63 11.29 27.39 12.52
C ASP A 63 10.62 26.12 11.99
N GLN A 64 11.38 25.10 11.57
CA GLN A 64 10.78 23.85 11.09
C GLN A 64 10.54 22.83 12.22
N PRO A 65 9.41 22.09 12.19
CA PRO A 65 9.10 21.09 13.20
C PRO A 65 10.21 20.03 13.32
N ARG A 66 10.75 19.82 14.52
CA ARG A 66 11.82 18.82 14.74
C ARG A 66 11.31 17.39 14.84
N LEU A 67 10.00 17.22 14.92
CA LEU A 67 9.33 15.93 15.05
C LEU A 67 8.47 15.68 13.81
N VAL A 68 8.66 14.51 13.22
CA VAL A 68 7.79 13.97 12.18
C VAL A 68 7.30 12.59 12.59
N TYR A 69 6.11 12.25 12.13
CA TYR A 69 5.46 10.98 12.37
C TYR A 69 5.29 10.25 11.04
N SER A 70 5.37 8.94 11.05
CA SER A 70 5.16 8.07 9.88
C SER A 70 4.41 6.81 10.29
N LEU A 71 3.82 6.05 9.35
CA LEU A 71 3.20 4.77 9.68
C LEU A 71 4.20 3.77 10.30
N GLY A 72 3.71 2.96 11.22
CA GLY A 72 4.44 1.93 11.95
C GLY A 72 4.55 0.61 11.19
N GLY A 73 5.30 0.60 10.09
CA GLY A 73 5.51 -0.59 9.26
C GLY A 73 4.28 -1.02 8.45
N HIS A 74 4.28 -2.27 7.99
CA HIS A 74 3.19 -2.86 7.19
C HIS A 74 2.33 -3.75 8.09
N ARG A 75 1.22 -3.22 8.59
CA ARG A 75 0.31 -3.95 9.49
C ARG A 75 -1.10 -3.98 8.94
N SER A 76 -1.83 -5.04 9.23
CA SER A 76 -3.26 -5.15 8.94
C SER A 76 -4.02 -5.51 10.20
N PHE A 77 -5.15 -4.83 10.39
CA PHE A 77 -6.14 -5.22 11.38
C PHE A 77 -7.24 -5.98 10.67
N ILE A 78 -7.29 -7.29 10.92
CA ILE A 78 -8.22 -8.20 10.25
C ILE A 78 -9.32 -8.52 11.25
N ILE A 79 -10.56 -8.28 10.84
CA ILE A 79 -11.76 -8.73 11.56
C ILE A 79 -12.50 -9.66 10.62
N ASN A 80 -12.63 -10.93 10.99
CA ASN A 80 -13.41 -11.90 10.24
C ASN A 80 -14.70 -12.22 10.98
N LEU A 81 -15.81 -12.20 10.25
CA LEU A 81 -17.14 -12.52 10.73
C LEU A 81 -17.76 -13.53 9.76
N SER A 82 -17.63 -14.81 10.08
CA SER A 82 -18.21 -15.90 9.31
C SER A 82 -18.73 -17.01 10.21
N GLN A 83 -19.62 -17.85 9.68
CA GLN A 83 -20.17 -18.97 10.44
C GLN A 83 -19.06 -19.94 10.84
N GLY A 84 -18.86 -20.14 12.15
CA GLY A 84 -17.82 -21.02 12.68
C GLY A 84 -16.40 -20.43 12.71
N PHE A 85 -16.21 -19.19 12.25
CA PHE A 85 -14.93 -18.49 12.34
C PHE A 85 -15.14 -16.99 12.56
N VAL A 86 -14.97 -16.57 13.81
CA VAL A 86 -15.08 -15.18 14.28
C VAL A 86 -13.78 -14.87 14.98
N GLU A 87 -12.92 -14.11 14.31
CA GLU A 87 -11.58 -13.82 14.81
C GLU A 87 -11.16 -12.40 14.49
N LYS A 88 -10.24 -11.91 15.30
CA LYS A 88 -9.71 -10.56 15.17
C LYS A 88 -8.24 -10.53 15.52
N GLU A 89 -7.43 -10.00 14.60
CA GLU A 89 -5.99 -10.02 14.75
C GLU A 89 -5.34 -8.76 14.16
N LEU A 90 -4.29 -8.28 14.82
CA LEU A 90 -3.35 -7.33 14.26
C LEU A 90 -2.10 -8.09 13.82
N VAL A 91 -1.89 -8.16 12.50
CA VAL A 91 -0.79 -8.92 11.90
C VAL A 91 0.20 -7.99 11.22
N GLU A 92 1.48 -8.33 11.32
CA GLU A 92 2.51 -7.75 10.45
C GLU A 92 2.47 -8.45 9.08
N LEU A 93 2.42 -7.66 8.01
CA LEU A 93 2.23 -8.16 6.66
C LEU A 93 3.57 -8.45 5.98
N LYS A 94 3.77 -9.73 5.66
CA LYS A 94 4.80 -10.19 4.72
C LYS A 94 4.51 -9.71 3.29
N PRO A 95 5.50 -9.71 2.37
CA PRO A 95 5.32 -9.23 1.00
C PRO A 95 4.09 -9.81 0.28
N TYR A 96 3.89 -11.14 0.34
CA TYR A 96 2.71 -11.78 -0.26
C TYR A 96 1.40 -11.29 0.37
N GLN A 97 1.35 -11.12 1.69
CA GLN A 97 0.15 -10.66 2.38
C GLN A 97 -0.15 -9.19 2.04
N GLN A 98 0.87 -8.36 1.84
CA GLN A 98 0.67 -6.99 1.36
C GLN A 98 0.02 -6.97 -0.02
N PHE A 99 0.50 -7.84 -0.93
CA PHE A 99 -0.09 -8.01 -2.25
C PHE A 99 -1.54 -8.50 -2.17
N SER A 100 -1.79 -9.61 -1.45
CA SER A 100 -3.13 -10.20 -1.33
C SER A 100 -4.14 -9.25 -0.66
N MET A 101 -3.73 -8.57 0.40
CA MET A 101 -4.62 -7.59 1.05
C MET A 101 -4.99 -6.48 0.07
N ARG A 102 -4.04 -5.95 -0.71
CA ARG A 102 -4.34 -4.92 -1.71
C ARG A 102 -5.17 -5.45 -2.88
N SER A 103 -4.97 -6.69 -3.32
CA SER A 103 -5.80 -7.30 -4.37
C SER A 103 -7.27 -7.38 -3.93
N TRP A 104 -7.55 -7.64 -2.65
CA TRP A 104 -8.93 -7.66 -2.13
C TRP A 104 -9.67 -6.32 -2.24
N PHE A 105 -8.93 -5.20 -2.24
CA PHE A 105 -9.48 -3.84 -2.39
C PHE A 105 -9.56 -3.36 -3.84
N THR A 106 -9.23 -4.21 -4.82
CA THR A 106 -9.48 -3.90 -6.24
C THR A 106 -10.97 -3.82 -6.52
N LYS A 107 -11.37 -2.96 -7.47
CA LYS A 107 -12.80 -2.66 -7.71
C LYS A 107 -13.56 -3.80 -8.38
N ASP A 108 -12.87 -4.63 -9.16
CA ASP A 108 -13.48 -5.68 -9.97
C ASP A 108 -13.25 -7.07 -9.34
N GLU A 109 -14.31 -7.68 -8.81
CA GLU A 109 -14.27 -8.98 -8.16
C GLU A 109 -13.83 -10.12 -9.08
N THR A 110 -14.18 -10.06 -10.36
CA THR A 110 -13.79 -11.09 -11.33
C THR A 110 -12.28 -11.12 -11.49
N ARG A 111 -11.65 -9.94 -11.43
CA ARG A 111 -10.20 -9.76 -11.59
C ARG A 111 -9.41 -10.14 -10.35
N LYS A 112 -9.98 -10.00 -9.14
CA LYS A 112 -9.32 -10.40 -7.87
C LYS A 112 -8.74 -11.79 -7.96
N TYR A 113 -9.56 -12.74 -8.40
CA TYR A 113 -9.14 -14.13 -8.58
C TYR A 113 -7.97 -14.27 -9.55
N PHE A 114 -8.02 -13.61 -10.71
CA PHE A 114 -6.97 -13.75 -11.73
C PHE A 114 -5.67 -13.07 -11.30
N VAL A 115 -5.74 -11.94 -10.60
CA VAL A 115 -4.58 -11.25 -10.02
C VAL A 115 -3.89 -12.12 -8.97
N GLU A 116 -4.65 -12.72 -8.05
CA GLU A 116 -4.11 -13.63 -7.04
C GLU A 116 -3.56 -14.91 -7.65
N LYS A 117 -4.28 -15.51 -8.59
CA LYS A 117 -3.82 -16.71 -9.30
C LYS A 117 -2.53 -16.44 -10.08
N TYR A 118 -2.40 -15.26 -10.69
CA TYR A 118 -1.17 -14.85 -11.37
C TYR A 118 -0.02 -14.68 -10.38
N TYR A 119 -0.29 -14.09 -9.20
CA TYR A 119 0.71 -13.94 -8.15
C TYR A 119 1.34 -15.27 -7.78
N TRP A 120 0.52 -16.28 -7.43
CA TRP A 120 1.01 -17.60 -7.05
C TRP A 120 1.74 -18.32 -8.18
N LYS A 121 1.35 -18.06 -9.43
CA LYS A 121 1.93 -18.74 -10.58
C LYS A 121 3.28 -18.14 -11.01
N GLU A 122 3.39 -16.81 -11.02
CA GLU A 122 4.50 -16.12 -11.71
C GLU A 122 5.28 -15.17 -10.79
N LEU A 123 4.72 -14.71 -9.66
CA LEU A 123 5.31 -13.63 -8.86
C LEU A 123 5.89 -14.08 -7.52
N ASP A 124 5.34 -15.10 -6.87
CA ASP A 124 5.68 -15.49 -5.49
C ASP A 124 7.19 -15.69 -5.28
N ASP A 125 7.83 -16.50 -6.12
CA ASP A 125 9.27 -16.80 -6.07
C ASP A 125 10.18 -15.57 -6.26
N ASN A 126 9.64 -14.47 -6.78
CA ASN A 126 10.42 -13.28 -7.14
C ASN A 126 9.93 -12.00 -6.47
N ILE A 127 8.96 -12.07 -5.56
CA ILE A 127 8.30 -10.88 -4.98
C ILE A 127 9.29 -9.96 -4.25
N ASP A 128 10.32 -10.53 -3.62
CA ASP A 128 11.35 -9.78 -2.90
C ASP A 128 12.26 -8.95 -3.83
N GLN A 129 12.31 -9.30 -5.13
CA GLN A 129 13.08 -8.59 -6.16
C GLN A 129 12.21 -7.60 -6.95
N ILE A 130 10.93 -7.47 -6.60
CA ILE A 130 9.99 -6.53 -7.22
C ILE A 130 9.86 -5.30 -6.32
N ASN A 131 10.05 -4.12 -6.87
CA ASN A 131 9.95 -2.86 -6.14
C ASN A 131 8.50 -2.38 -6.05
N ALA A 132 7.71 -2.59 -7.11
CA ALA A 132 6.28 -2.27 -7.11
C ALA A 132 5.51 -3.03 -8.20
N ILE A 133 4.21 -3.18 -7.99
CA ILE A 133 3.25 -3.77 -8.92
C ILE A 133 2.00 -2.90 -8.94
N ALA A 134 1.59 -2.47 -10.13
CA ALA A 134 0.30 -1.83 -10.37
C ALA A 134 -0.50 -2.58 -11.43
N LEU A 135 -1.81 -2.58 -11.25
CA LEU A 135 -2.78 -3.12 -12.19
C LEU A 135 -3.40 -1.98 -12.98
N ARG A 136 -3.50 -2.16 -14.29
CA ARG A 136 -4.40 -1.36 -15.12
C ARG A 136 -5.46 -2.26 -15.71
N ASN A 137 -6.70 -1.81 -15.59
CA ASN A 137 -7.83 -2.52 -16.09
C ASN A 137 -8.06 -2.21 -17.57
N GLU A 138 -7.81 -3.19 -18.44
CA GLU A 138 -8.23 -3.19 -19.85
C GLU A 138 -9.37 -4.20 -20.03
N TYR A 139 -10.16 -4.08 -21.10
CA TYR A 139 -11.42 -4.83 -21.28
C TYR A 139 -11.24 -6.36 -21.09
N SER A 140 -10.34 -6.98 -21.86
CA SER A 140 -10.12 -8.44 -21.88
C SER A 140 -8.74 -8.88 -21.36
N THR A 141 -7.88 -7.92 -21.02
CA THR A 141 -6.50 -8.17 -20.59
C THR A 141 -6.25 -7.50 -19.25
N LEU A 142 -5.57 -8.21 -18.34
CA LEU A 142 -5.04 -7.64 -17.12
C LEU A 142 -3.59 -7.24 -17.36
N ARG A 143 -3.35 -5.94 -17.46
CA ARG A 143 -2.00 -5.41 -17.64
C ARG A 143 -1.39 -5.11 -16.29
N LEU A 144 -0.28 -5.76 -15.99
CA LEU A 144 0.47 -5.56 -14.75
C LEU A 144 1.74 -4.78 -15.03
N PHE A 145 1.87 -3.61 -14.44
CA PHE A 145 3.09 -2.82 -14.46
C PHE A 145 3.98 -3.29 -13.31
N ILE A 146 5.09 -3.95 -13.63
CA ILE A 146 6.03 -4.53 -12.67
C ILE A 146 7.32 -3.73 -12.70
N ILE A 147 7.67 -3.13 -11.57
CA ILE A 147 8.89 -2.35 -11.42
C ILE A 147 9.91 -3.26 -10.74
N CYS A 148 10.97 -3.64 -11.47
CA CYS A 148 11.97 -4.57 -10.98
C CYS A 148 13.30 -4.42 -11.75
N GLU A 149 14.35 -5.08 -11.26
CA GLU A 149 15.60 -5.21 -11.98
C GLU A 149 15.45 -6.04 -13.28
N LYS A 150 16.34 -5.82 -14.24
CA LYS A 150 16.29 -6.50 -15.56
C LYS A 150 16.37 -8.03 -15.47
N THR A 151 17.06 -8.55 -14.45
CA THR A 151 17.26 -9.99 -14.20
C THR A 151 15.97 -10.74 -13.86
N VAL A 152 14.98 -10.05 -13.29
CA VAL A 152 13.69 -10.64 -12.90
C VAL A 152 12.74 -10.76 -14.09
N ARG A 153 12.87 -9.86 -15.08
CA ARG A 153 11.96 -9.76 -16.23
C ARG A 153 11.83 -11.06 -17.04
N THR A 154 12.89 -11.85 -17.10
CA THR A 154 12.91 -13.11 -17.86
C THR A 154 12.25 -14.28 -17.11
N LYS A 155 12.04 -14.13 -15.80
CA LYS A 155 11.45 -15.16 -14.94
C LYS A 155 9.93 -15.08 -14.90
N ILE A 156 9.37 -13.89 -15.04
CA ILE A 156 7.93 -13.62 -14.99
C ILE A 156 7.36 -13.63 -16.41
N LYS A 157 6.35 -14.45 -16.69
CA LYS A 157 5.81 -14.61 -18.04
C LYS A 157 4.34 -14.23 -18.13
N LYS A 158 3.95 -13.82 -19.33
CA LYS A 158 2.54 -13.73 -19.72
C LYS A 158 1.84 -15.07 -19.47
N ALA A 159 0.64 -15.00 -18.90
CA ALA A 159 -0.15 -16.19 -18.60
C ALA A 159 -1.61 -15.99 -19.03
N THR A 160 -2.18 -17.04 -19.61
CA THR A 160 -3.63 -17.16 -19.78
C THR A 160 -4.17 -17.94 -18.60
N LEU A 161 -5.12 -17.36 -17.87
CA LEU A 161 -5.72 -17.94 -16.69
C LEU A 161 -7.22 -18.13 -16.94
N SER A 162 -7.73 -19.31 -16.60
CA SER A 162 -9.15 -19.64 -16.69
C SER A 162 -9.77 -19.86 -15.31
N LYS A 163 -11.05 -19.51 -15.21
CA LYS A 163 -11.99 -19.87 -14.15
C LYS A 163 -13.38 -20.00 -14.78
N ASP A 164 -14.00 -21.15 -14.61
CA ASP A 164 -15.29 -21.46 -15.23
C ASP A 164 -15.24 -21.21 -16.75
N GLU A 165 -16.17 -20.43 -17.31
CA GLU A 165 -16.22 -20.07 -18.74
C GLU A 165 -15.42 -18.80 -19.09
N VAL A 166 -14.75 -18.19 -18.10
CA VAL A 166 -14.01 -16.94 -18.28
C VAL A 166 -12.51 -17.23 -18.40
N SER A 167 -11.90 -16.75 -19.48
CA SER A 167 -10.46 -16.78 -19.69
C SER A 167 -9.92 -15.35 -19.78
N VAL A 168 -8.89 -15.06 -18.99
CA VAL A 168 -8.25 -13.75 -18.94
C VAL A 168 -6.77 -13.90 -19.23
N VAL A 169 -6.26 -13.02 -20.09
CA VAL A 169 -4.84 -12.90 -20.36
C VAL A 169 -4.25 -11.90 -19.37
N VAL A 170 -3.23 -12.33 -18.62
CA VAL A 170 -2.43 -11.44 -17.76
C VAL A 170 -1.11 -11.14 -18.47
N GLU A 171 -0.87 -9.86 -18.72
CA GLU A 171 0.24 -9.35 -19.51
C GLU A 171 1.14 -8.45 -18.65
N PRO A 172 2.31 -8.94 -18.23
CA PRO A 172 3.26 -8.14 -17.46
C PRO A 172 4.03 -7.17 -18.38
N GLU A 173 4.12 -5.91 -17.97
CA GLU A 173 4.99 -4.90 -18.54
C GLU A 173 6.03 -4.48 -17.51
N PHE A 174 7.30 -4.49 -17.91
CA PHE A 174 8.41 -4.31 -16.98
C PHE A 174 9.08 -2.96 -17.13
N TYR A 175 9.33 -2.33 -15.98
CA TYR A 175 9.97 -1.02 -15.88
C TYR A 175 11.08 -1.07 -14.84
N THR A 176 12.14 -0.27 -14.99
CA THR A 176 13.05 0.06 -13.89
C THR A 176 12.54 1.30 -13.14
N GLU A 177 13.13 1.61 -11.99
CA GLU A 177 12.81 2.84 -11.25
C GLU A 177 13.09 4.11 -12.10
N GLU A 178 14.09 4.09 -12.97
CA GLU A 178 14.40 5.18 -13.92
C GLU A 178 13.30 5.36 -14.98
N GLU A 179 12.51 4.31 -15.25
CA GLU A 179 11.46 4.29 -16.26
C GLU A 179 10.08 4.62 -15.70
N LEU A 180 9.96 4.98 -14.41
CA LEU A 180 8.69 5.32 -13.77
C LEU A 180 7.90 6.43 -14.49
N SER A 181 8.60 7.36 -15.14
CA SER A 181 7.97 8.44 -15.93
C SER A 181 7.22 7.93 -17.17
N LYS A 182 7.53 6.73 -17.66
CA LYS A 182 6.88 6.09 -18.81
C LYS A 182 5.57 5.40 -18.43
N ILE A 183 5.30 5.19 -17.14
CA ILE A 183 4.13 4.48 -16.66
C ILE A 183 2.93 5.45 -16.67
N PRO A 184 1.83 5.12 -17.37
CA PRO A 184 0.62 5.96 -17.35
C PRO A 184 0.01 5.94 -15.95
N ARG A 185 -0.04 7.09 -15.28
CA ARG A 185 -0.54 7.18 -13.88
C ARG A 185 -2.06 7.14 -13.74
N GLN A 186 -2.80 7.27 -14.84
CA GLN A 186 -4.26 7.27 -14.83
C GLN A 186 -4.78 5.83 -14.65
N ASP A 187 -5.77 5.66 -13.77
CA ASP A 187 -6.47 4.40 -13.52
C ASP A 187 -5.58 3.22 -13.10
N LEU A 188 -4.47 3.51 -12.43
CA LEU A 188 -3.63 2.48 -11.80
C LEU A 188 -4.14 2.10 -10.42
N GLU A 189 -4.33 0.80 -10.21
CA GLU A 189 -4.57 0.21 -8.90
C GLU A 189 -3.26 -0.37 -8.37
N ILE A 190 -2.72 0.20 -7.30
CA ILE A 190 -1.43 -0.24 -6.73
C ILE A 190 -1.64 -1.52 -5.91
N LEU A 191 -1.11 -2.64 -6.40
CA LEU A 191 -1.18 -3.96 -5.75
C LEU A 191 -0.02 -4.20 -4.78
N TYR A 192 1.16 -3.66 -5.06
CA TYR A 192 2.33 -3.80 -4.19
C TYR A 192 3.24 -2.60 -4.39
N ASP A 193 3.63 -1.92 -3.30
CA ASP A 193 4.55 -0.78 -3.35
C ASP A 193 5.10 -0.50 -1.93
N PRO A 194 5.95 -1.38 -1.40
CA PRO A 194 6.46 -1.26 -0.03
C PRO A 194 7.27 0.02 0.20
N LYS A 195 7.88 0.57 -0.86
CA LYS A 195 8.71 1.79 -0.82
C LYS A 195 7.96 3.05 -1.23
N ASN A 196 6.68 2.94 -1.58
CA ASN A 196 5.83 4.05 -2.01
C ASN A 196 6.36 4.81 -3.25
N ILE A 197 7.06 4.11 -4.15
CA ILE A 197 7.71 4.70 -5.34
C ILE A 197 6.72 5.10 -6.43
N LEU A 198 5.51 4.53 -6.44
CA LEU A 198 4.47 4.88 -7.41
C LEU A 198 3.67 6.12 -6.99
N ASN A 199 3.69 6.46 -5.70
CA ASN A 199 3.02 7.64 -5.14
C ASN A 199 3.93 8.87 -5.03
N THR A 200 5.24 8.74 -5.25
CA THR A 200 6.13 9.91 -5.29
C THR A 200 5.79 10.79 -6.48
N LYS A 201 5.22 11.97 -6.17
CA LYS A 201 5.00 13.06 -7.13
C LYS A 201 6.34 13.52 -7.72
N GLY A 202 6.76 12.90 -8.81
CA GLY A 202 7.53 13.59 -9.84
C GLY A 202 6.57 14.54 -10.57
N GLY A 203 6.76 15.83 -10.35
CA GLY A 203 5.93 16.92 -10.91
C GLY A 203 5.88 18.08 -9.91
N GLY A 204 6.78 19.04 -10.08
CA GLY A 204 6.83 20.27 -9.30
C GLY A 204 5.51 21.04 -9.34
N TYR A 205 5.30 21.81 -8.27
CA TYR A 205 4.43 22.99 -8.34
C TYR A 205 4.95 23.98 -9.38
#